data_AF-A0A1I6J7P6-F1
#
_entry.id   AF-A0A1I6J7P6-F1
#
_cell.length_a   1.000
_cell.length_b   1.000
_cell.length_c   1.000
_cell.angle_alpha   90.00
_cell.angle_beta   90.00
_cell.angle_gamma   90.00
#
_symmetry.space_group_name_H-M   'P 1'
#
loop_
_entity.id
_entity.type
_entity.pdbx_description
1 polymer ?
#
loop_
_entity_poly.entity_id
_entity_poly.type
_entity_poly.pdbx_seq_one_letter_code
_entity_poly.pdbx_strand_id
1 'polypeptide(L)'
;MFRMILPATLPDVLEAEAGTGARLGAIDADAAAERTRADYGRTSRWALGLLGTAGAAVAVLITSFAIEVLASGADPLGDAVFAAFVILVAAAFGVPSIVLLVGLHRSGRRLARAAAYWAELPYAHGRRAPGRGDWFAVRFAGYSGDLLPRLITSSLAGLAAVFAASAAIRALVIAAPVSQTALWAGWAVLFACVCCGQFGGVQRIQNGLLAREPA
;
A
#
# COMPACT_ATOMS: atom_id res chain seq x y z
N MET A 1 -5.24 -9.73 -15.96
CA MET A 1 -5.23 -9.59 -14.48
C MET A 1 -3.81 -9.89 -14.00
N PHE A 2 -3.11 -8.94 -13.39
CA PHE A 2 -1.73 -9.17 -12.93
C PHE A 2 -1.72 -10.20 -11.79
N ARG A 3 -1.07 -11.36 -12.01
CA ARG A 3 -0.69 -12.27 -10.92
C ARG A 3 0.42 -11.60 -10.12
N MET A 4 0.03 -10.81 -9.12
CA MET A 4 0.99 -10.08 -8.29
C MET A 4 1.58 -10.93 -7.16
N ILE A 5 0.97 -12.08 -6.86
CA ILE A 5 1.49 -13.12 -5.96
C ILE A 5 2.28 -14.10 -6.83
N LEU A 6 3.47 -14.51 -6.37
CA LEU A 6 4.28 -15.49 -7.10
C LEU A 6 3.56 -16.85 -7.16
N PRO A 7 3.65 -17.59 -8.28
CA PRO A 7 3.05 -18.91 -8.39
C PRO A 7 3.52 -19.89 -7.29
N ALA A 8 4.79 -19.78 -6.89
CA ALA A 8 5.38 -20.61 -5.84
C ALA A 8 4.81 -20.33 -4.44
N THR A 9 4.32 -19.11 -4.20
CA THR A 9 3.80 -18.66 -2.89
C THR A 9 2.29 -18.77 -2.81
N LEU A 10 1.61 -18.93 -3.95
CA LEU A 10 0.15 -19.00 -4.01
C LEU A 10 -0.44 -20.18 -3.20
N PRO A 11 0.14 -21.39 -3.19
CA PRO A 11 -0.35 -22.49 -2.35
C PRO A 11 -0.35 -22.12 -0.85
N ASP A 12 0.75 -21.55 -0.35
CA ASP A 12 0.89 -21.12 1.05
C ASP A 12 -0.20 -20.08 1.42
N VAL A 13 -0.56 -19.18 0.50
CA VAL A 13 -1.62 -18.19 0.71
C VAL A 13 -3.00 -18.85 0.76
N LEU A 14 -3.28 -19.79 -0.15
CA LEU A 14 -4.57 -20.46 -0.22
C LEU A 14 -4.78 -21.38 1.00
N GLU A 15 -3.75 -22.09 1.44
CA GLU A 15 -3.80 -22.92 2.65
C GLU A 15 -4.01 -22.09 3.93
N ALA A 16 -3.36 -20.93 4.03
CA ALA A 16 -3.60 -20.00 5.13
C ALA A 16 -5.03 -19.45 5.12
N GLU A 17 -5.56 -19.10 3.95
CA GLU A 17 -6.95 -18.64 3.80
C GLU A 17 -7.98 -19.74 4.11
N ALA A 18 -7.65 -21.01 3.81
CA ALA A 18 -8.47 -22.16 4.15
C ALA A 18 -8.31 -22.62 5.62
N GLY A 19 -7.30 -22.12 6.34
CA GLY A 19 -7.02 -22.52 7.72
C GLY A 19 -6.55 -23.97 7.87
N THR A 20 -6.02 -24.58 6.80
CA THR A 20 -5.67 -26.00 6.77
C THR A 20 -4.26 -26.31 7.30
N GLY A 21 -3.49 -25.28 7.67
CA GLY A 21 -2.10 -25.38 8.11
C GLY A 21 -1.87 -26.12 9.43
N ALA A 22 -2.93 -26.37 10.22
CA ALA A 22 -2.84 -27.09 11.49
C ALA A 22 -2.27 -28.51 11.37
N ARG A 23 -2.27 -29.11 10.17
CA ARG A 23 -1.72 -30.46 9.92
C ARG A 23 -0.22 -30.46 9.62
N LEU A 24 0.37 -29.32 9.28
CA LEU A 24 1.78 -29.20 8.88
C LEU A 24 2.70 -29.13 10.10
N GLY A 25 3.96 -29.53 9.95
CA GLY A 25 4.96 -29.42 11.03
C GLY A 25 5.37 -27.97 11.31
N ALA A 26 6.05 -27.73 12.44
CA ALA A 26 6.57 -26.39 12.77
C ALA A 26 7.57 -25.87 11.72
N ILE A 27 8.40 -26.77 11.17
CA ILE A 27 9.39 -26.45 10.12
C ILE A 27 8.70 -25.99 8.83
N ASP A 28 7.63 -26.68 8.41
CA ASP A 28 6.88 -26.35 7.20
C ASP A 28 6.17 -24.99 7.35
N ALA A 29 5.61 -24.72 8.53
CA ALA A 29 4.98 -23.44 8.85
C ALA A 29 5.99 -22.29 8.83
N ASP A 30 7.19 -22.47 9.38
CA ASP A 30 8.25 -21.45 9.33
C ASP A 30 8.70 -21.19 7.89
N ALA A 31 8.89 -22.25 7.10
CA ALA A 31 9.27 -22.13 5.69
C ALA A 31 8.17 -21.41 4.87
N ALA A 32 6.90 -21.69 5.13
CA ALA A 32 5.77 -20.98 4.52
C ALA A 32 5.70 -19.50 4.95
N ALA A 33 5.95 -19.21 6.22
CA ALA A 33 6.03 -17.84 6.74
C ALA A 33 7.15 -17.04 6.05
N GLU A 34 8.33 -17.65 5.89
CA GLU A 34 9.46 -17.00 5.21
C GLU A 34 9.18 -16.76 3.73
N ARG A 35 8.66 -17.75 2.99
CA ARG A 35 8.30 -17.58 1.56
C ARG A 35 7.26 -16.49 1.34
N THR A 36 6.19 -16.51 2.14
CA THR A 36 5.10 -15.50 2.03
C THR A 36 5.57 -14.11 2.40
N ARG A 37 6.44 -13.99 3.41
CA ARG A 37 7.08 -12.72 3.78
C ARG A 37 8.05 -12.24 2.70
N ALA A 38 8.86 -13.11 2.11
CA ALA A 38 9.77 -12.74 1.04
C ALA A 38 9.03 -12.25 -0.23
N ASP A 39 7.90 -12.90 -0.59
CA ASP A 39 7.04 -12.42 -1.68
C ASP A 39 6.45 -11.04 -1.35
N TYR A 40 5.93 -10.85 -0.13
CA TYR A 40 5.45 -9.55 0.33
C TYR A 40 6.56 -8.48 0.28
N GLY A 41 7.75 -8.82 0.76
CA GLY A 41 8.93 -7.97 0.89
C GLY A 41 9.65 -7.62 -0.41
N ARG A 42 9.30 -8.26 -1.52
CA ARG A 42 10.03 -8.12 -2.79
C ARG A 42 10.13 -6.66 -3.24
N THR A 43 11.37 -6.21 -3.49
CA THR A 43 11.70 -4.84 -3.92
C THR A 43 10.95 -4.42 -5.19
N SER A 44 10.74 -5.34 -6.14
CA SER A 44 9.97 -5.02 -7.36
C SER A 44 8.51 -4.64 -7.07
N ARG A 45 7.88 -5.23 -6.04
CA ARG A 45 6.51 -4.84 -5.62
C ARG A 45 6.51 -3.45 -4.99
N TRP A 46 7.54 -3.13 -4.21
CA TRP A 46 7.71 -1.80 -3.62
C TRP A 46 7.94 -0.74 -4.71
N ALA A 47 8.84 -0.99 -5.65
CA ALA A 47 9.12 -0.11 -6.78
C ALA A 47 7.87 0.12 -7.65
N LEU A 48 7.09 -0.92 -7.94
CA LEU A 48 5.80 -0.78 -8.63
C LEU A 48 4.80 0.06 -7.82
N GLY A 49 4.81 -0.03 -6.50
CA GLY A 49 4.02 0.83 -5.63
C GLY A 49 4.41 2.30 -5.74
N LEU A 50 5.71 2.60 -5.80
CA LEU A 50 6.20 3.96 -6.04
C LEU A 50 5.79 4.48 -7.42
N LEU A 51 5.97 3.68 -8.47
CA LEU A 51 5.57 4.04 -9.83
C LEU A 51 4.06 4.29 -9.94
N GLY A 52 3.25 3.40 -9.36
CA GLY A 52 1.80 3.57 -9.31
C GLY A 52 1.40 4.87 -8.59
N THR A 53 2.05 5.17 -7.47
CA THR A 53 1.80 6.41 -6.71
C THR A 53 2.20 7.64 -7.50
N ALA A 54 3.38 7.64 -8.13
CA ALA A 54 3.85 8.75 -8.95
C ALA A 54 2.91 9.00 -10.15
N GLY A 55 2.51 7.96 -10.88
CA GLY A 55 1.58 8.09 -11.99
C GLY A 55 0.20 8.59 -11.56
N ALA A 56 -0.30 8.16 -10.39
CA ALA A 56 -1.56 8.68 -9.84
C ALA A 56 -1.42 10.16 -9.43
N ALA A 57 -0.31 10.57 -8.82
CA ALA A 57 -0.06 11.95 -8.42
C ALA A 57 0.03 12.88 -9.64
N VAL A 58 0.69 12.42 -10.72
CA VAL A 58 0.75 13.12 -12.01
C VAL A 58 -0.64 13.22 -12.63
N ALA A 59 -1.45 12.15 -12.60
CA ALA A 59 -2.82 12.20 -13.11
C ALA A 59 -3.69 13.23 -12.36
N VAL A 60 -3.55 13.32 -11.03
CA VAL A 60 -4.22 14.37 -10.23
C VAL A 60 -3.77 15.77 -10.65
N LEU A 61 -2.47 15.97 -10.88
CA LEU A 61 -1.93 17.24 -11.36
C LEU A 61 -2.50 17.63 -12.73
N ILE A 62 -2.48 16.71 -13.70
CA ILE A 62 -3.02 16.94 -15.05
C ILE A 62 -4.52 17.23 -14.99
N THR A 63 -5.27 16.50 -14.16
CA THR A 63 -6.71 16.74 -13.96
C THR A 63 -6.96 18.13 -13.38
N SER A 64 -6.14 18.56 -12.42
CA SER A 64 -6.26 19.89 -11.81
C SER A 64 -5.96 21.01 -12.81
N PHE A 65 -5.01 20.78 -13.73
CA PHE A 65 -4.76 21.69 -14.85
C PHE A 65 -5.95 21.77 -15.82
N ALA A 66 -6.61 20.66 -16.13
CA ALA A 66 -7.83 20.69 -16.95
C ALA A 66 -8.96 21.50 -16.28
N ILE A 67 -9.09 21.42 -14.96
CA ILE A 67 -10.06 22.24 -14.19
C ILE A 67 -9.72 23.73 -14.32
N GLU A 68 -8.44 24.10 -14.27
CA GLU A 68 -8.00 25.49 -14.45
C GLU A 68 -8.38 26.03 -15.83
N VAL A 69 -8.14 25.25 -16.89
CA VAL A 69 -8.52 25.64 -18.26
C VAL A 69 -10.02 25.88 -18.38
N LEU A 70 -10.84 24.96 -17.85
CA LEU A 70 -12.29 25.11 -17.86
C LEU A 70 -12.78 26.33 -17.06
N ALA A 71 -12.05 26.71 -16.02
CA ALA A 71 -12.37 27.87 -15.20
C ALA A 71 -11.96 29.20 -15.84
N SER A 72 -11.15 29.18 -16.91
CA SER A 72 -10.65 30.40 -17.55
C SER A 72 -11.76 31.21 -18.22
N GLY A 73 -12.73 30.53 -18.85
CA GLY A 73 -13.87 31.14 -19.53
C GLY A 73 -13.51 31.98 -20.76
N ALA A 74 -12.27 31.89 -21.26
CA ALA A 74 -11.79 32.69 -22.37
C ALA A 74 -12.38 32.25 -23.72
N ASP A 75 -12.49 30.93 -23.93
CA ASP A 75 -13.15 30.31 -25.08
C ASP A 75 -13.90 29.06 -24.59
N PRO A 76 -15.19 29.15 -24.24
CA PRO A 76 -15.90 28.05 -23.60
C PRO A 76 -15.91 26.74 -24.40
N LEU A 77 -15.96 26.82 -25.74
CA LEU A 77 -15.92 25.63 -26.59
C LEU A 77 -14.50 25.10 -26.75
N GLY A 78 -13.53 25.97 -26.99
CA GLY A 78 -12.11 25.59 -27.08
C GLY A 78 -11.58 24.99 -25.78
N ASP A 79 -11.86 25.62 -24.65
CA ASP A 79 -11.49 25.19 -23.30
C ASP A 79 -12.08 23.81 -22.99
N ALA A 80 -13.36 23.58 -23.35
CA ALA A 80 -14.01 22.29 -23.15
C ALA A 80 -13.34 21.17 -23.97
N VAL A 81 -13.05 21.42 -25.24
CA VAL A 81 -12.39 20.43 -26.12
C VAL A 81 -10.97 20.14 -25.64
N PHE A 82 -10.20 21.16 -25.29
CA PHE A 82 -8.84 21.00 -24.79
C PHE A 82 -8.81 20.28 -23.44
N ALA A 83 -9.65 20.69 -22.48
CA ALA A 83 -9.75 20.03 -21.19
C ALA A 83 -10.18 18.57 -21.32
N ALA A 84 -11.10 18.24 -22.24
CA ALA A 84 -11.46 16.85 -22.52
C ALA A 84 -10.25 16.02 -23.00
N PHE A 85 -9.43 16.56 -23.90
CA PHE A 85 -8.19 15.90 -24.33
C PHE A 85 -7.21 15.73 -23.16
N VAL A 86 -7.01 16.76 -22.34
CA VAL A 86 -6.14 16.70 -21.15
C VAL A 86 -6.64 15.66 -20.14
N ILE A 87 -7.95 15.54 -19.94
CA ILE A 87 -8.56 14.50 -19.09
C ILE A 87 -8.30 13.11 -19.66
N LEU A 88 -8.36 12.91 -20.97
CA LEU A 88 -8.00 11.64 -21.60
C LEU A 88 -6.53 11.28 -21.32
N VAL A 89 -5.62 12.26 -21.38
CA VAL A 89 -4.22 12.06 -21.01
C VAL A 89 -4.10 11.72 -19.52
N ALA A 90 -4.79 12.44 -18.64
CA ALA A 90 -4.82 12.13 -17.20
C ALA A 90 -5.32 10.70 -16.94
N ALA A 91 -6.37 10.27 -17.64
CA ALA A 91 -6.91 8.91 -17.52
C ALA A 91 -5.92 7.83 -17.99
N ALA A 92 -5.16 8.11 -19.05
CA ALA A 92 -4.14 7.20 -19.57
C ALA A 92 -3.04 6.88 -18.54
N PHE A 93 -2.71 7.82 -17.66
CA PHE A 93 -1.78 7.59 -16.54
C PHE A 93 -2.49 7.12 -15.26
N GLY A 94 -3.62 7.74 -14.92
CA GLY A 94 -4.32 7.54 -13.67
C GLY A 94 -4.96 6.17 -13.55
N VAL A 95 -5.65 5.69 -14.59
CA VAL A 95 -6.37 4.41 -14.55
C VAL A 95 -5.41 3.24 -14.35
N PRO A 96 -4.32 3.08 -15.14
CA PRO A 96 -3.36 1.99 -14.90
C PRO A 96 -2.70 2.07 -13.52
N SER A 97 -2.35 3.28 -13.06
CA SER A 97 -1.77 3.49 -11.73
C SER A 97 -2.70 3.06 -10.61
N ILE A 98 -3.98 3.45 -10.67
CA ILE A 98 -4.98 3.07 -9.65
C ILE A 98 -5.20 1.56 -9.68
N VAL A 99 -5.35 0.96 -10.87
CA VAL A 99 -5.51 -0.50 -11.01
C VAL A 99 -4.31 -1.25 -10.43
N LEU A 100 -3.09 -0.77 -10.70
CA LEU A 100 -1.85 -1.30 -10.14
C LEU A 100 -1.85 -1.20 -8.61
N LEU A 101 -2.15 -0.03 -8.05
CA LEU A 101 -2.16 0.20 -6.59
C LEU A 101 -3.22 -0.65 -5.89
N VAL A 102 -4.43 -0.76 -6.45
CA VAL A 102 -5.51 -1.61 -5.92
C VAL A 102 -5.09 -3.09 -5.98
N GLY A 103 -4.48 -3.52 -7.08
CA GLY A 103 -3.93 -4.88 -7.21
C GLY A 103 -2.85 -5.17 -6.17
N LEU A 104 -1.92 -4.22 -5.95
CA LEU A 104 -0.86 -4.34 -4.96
C LEU A 104 -1.41 -4.37 -3.54
N HIS A 105 -2.42 -3.54 -3.24
CA HIS A 105 -3.10 -3.53 -1.96
C HIS A 105 -3.80 -4.86 -1.66
N ARG A 106 -4.63 -5.35 -2.60
CA ARG A 106 -5.35 -6.61 -2.43
C ARG A 106 -4.41 -7.81 -2.29
N SER A 107 -3.41 -7.90 -3.16
CA SER A 107 -2.42 -8.99 -3.10
C SER A 107 -1.53 -8.91 -1.85
N GLY A 108 -1.07 -7.71 -1.49
CA GLY A 108 -0.26 -7.48 -0.30
C GLY A 108 -1.01 -7.81 0.98
N ARG A 109 -2.31 -7.49 1.05
CA ARG A 109 -3.16 -7.84 2.19
C ARG A 109 -3.27 -9.35 2.39
N ARG A 110 -3.40 -10.12 1.31
CA ARG A 110 -3.45 -11.59 1.35
C ARG A 110 -2.11 -12.17 1.82
N LEU A 111 -1.01 -11.73 1.23
CA LEU A 111 0.34 -12.15 1.63
C LEU A 111 0.65 -11.83 3.09
N ALA A 112 0.33 -10.62 3.56
CA ALA A 112 0.57 -10.21 4.94
C ALA A 112 -0.25 -11.04 5.95
N ARG A 113 -1.50 -11.40 5.61
CA ARG A 113 -2.32 -12.31 6.43
C ARG A 113 -1.76 -13.72 6.45
N ALA A 114 -1.35 -14.25 5.30
CA ALA A 114 -0.76 -15.57 5.21
C ALA A 114 0.55 -15.65 6.01
N ALA A 115 1.44 -14.66 5.85
CA ALA A 115 2.68 -14.58 6.61
C ALA A 115 2.43 -14.53 8.13
N ALA A 116 1.45 -13.73 8.57
CA ALA A 116 1.06 -13.66 9.97
C ALA A 116 0.53 -15.00 10.50
N TYR A 117 -0.40 -15.62 9.75
CA TYR A 117 -0.97 -16.93 10.10
C TYR A 117 0.11 -18.00 10.26
N TRP A 118 1.02 -18.13 9.28
CA TRP A 118 2.09 -19.11 9.34
C TRP A 118 3.09 -18.84 10.45
N ALA A 119 3.38 -17.56 10.73
CA ALA A 119 4.30 -17.18 11.80
C ALA A 119 3.77 -17.47 13.21
N GLU A 120 2.45 -17.40 13.39
CA GLU A 120 1.73 -17.65 14.64
C GLU A 120 1.53 -19.14 14.91
N LEU A 121 1.32 -19.94 13.85
CA LEU A 121 0.83 -21.32 13.94
C LEU A 121 1.64 -22.26 14.86
N PRO A 122 2.99 -22.26 14.85
CA PRO A 122 3.78 -23.12 15.75
C PRO A 122 3.58 -22.80 17.24
N TYR A 123 3.34 -21.53 17.57
CA TYR A 123 3.21 -21.05 18.95
C TYR A 123 1.78 -21.25 19.44
N ALA A 124 0.77 -20.94 18.61
CA ALA A 124 -0.63 -21.14 18.93
C ALA A 124 -0.99 -22.62 19.21
N HIS A 125 -0.32 -23.56 18.53
CA HIS A 125 -0.53 -25.01 18.74
C HIS A 125 0.43 -25.63 19.77
N GLY A 126 1.19 -24.82 20.51
CA GLY A 126 2.12 -25.32 21.55
C GLY A 126 3.28 -26.16 21.01
N ARG A 127 3.56 -26.09 19.70
CA ARG A 127 4.67 -26.83 19.07
C ARG A 127 6.01 -26.16 19.28
N ARG A 128 6.00 -24.87 19.64
CA ARG A 128 7.17 -24.09 20.04
C ARG A 128 6.80 -23.17 21.19
N ALA A 129 7.68 -23.05 22.17
CA ALA A 129 7.56 -22.07 23.25
C ALA A 129 8.31 -20.77 22.88
N PRO A 130 7.79 -19.59 23.23
CA PRO A 130 8.50 -18.31 23.11
C PRO A 130 9.85 -18.33 23.82
N GLY A 131 10.91 -17.92 23.13
CA GLY A 131 12.25 -17.80 23.68
C GLY A 131 12.65 -16.35 23.98
N ARG A 132 13.70 -16.15 24.79
CA ARG A 132 14.28 -14.81 25.04
C ARG A 132 14.75 -14.11 23.76
N GLY A 133 15.22 -14.88 22.76
CA GLY A 133 15.60 -14.35 21.45
C GLY A 133 14.42 -13.82 20.63
N ASP A 134 13.22 -14.34 20.86
CA ASP A 134 12.01 -13.91 20.15
C ASP A 134 11.59 -12.49 20.55
N TRP A 135 11.94 -12.05 21.76
CA TRP A 135 11.71 -10.66 22.20
C TRP A 135 12.33 -9.63 21.24
N PHE A 136 13.56 -9.88 20.78
CA PHE A 136 14.22 -9.02 19.79
C PHE A 136 13.58 -9.19 18.41
N ALA A 137 13.27 -10.42 18.01
CA ALA A 137 12.68 -10.69 16.70
C ALA A 137 11.32 -9.98 16.52
N VAL A 138 10.48 -9.92 17.56
CA VAL A 138 9.19 -9.24 17.55
C VAL A 138 9.36 -7.72 17.46
N ARG A 139 10.21 -7.14 18.31
CA ARG A 139 10.40 -5.66 18.39
C ARG A 139 11.13 -5.07 17.20
N PHE A 140 12.07 -5.81 16.64
CA PHE A 140 12.88 -5.35 15.50
C PHE A 140 12.37 -5.88 14.15
N ALA A 141 11.22 -6.56 14.12
CA ALA A 141 10.60 -7.04 12.88
C ALA A 141 10.44 -5.91 11.85
N GLY A 142 10.05 -4.71 12.29
CA GLY A 142 9.87 -3.55 11.42
C GLY A 142 11.17 -3.03 10.78
N TYR A 143 12.33 -3.28 11.38
CA TYR A 143 13.64 -2.85 10.89
C TYR A 143 14.31 -3.84 9.93
N SER A 144 13.59 -4.90 9.56
CA SER A 144 14.03 -5.83 8.54
C SER A 144 14.12 -5.16 7.17
N GLY A 145 15.07 -5.61 6.34
CA GLY A 145 15.34 -5.00 5.02
C GLY A 145 14.13 -5.00 4.08
N ASP A 146 13.17 -5.90 4.29
CA ASP A 146 11.92 -6.00 3.54
C ASP A 146 10.80 -5.07 4.02
N LEU A 147 10.74 -4.75 5.31
CA LEU A 147 9.67 -3.93 5.90
C LEU A 147 10.08 -2.47 6.11
N LEU A 148 11.36 -2.19 6.34
CA LEU A 148 11.86 -0.84 6.60
C LEU A 148 11.54 0.15 5.47
N PRO A 149 11.74 -0.17 4.16
CA PRO A 149 11.37 0.75 3.08
C PRO A 149 9.87 1.06 3.04
N ARG A 150 9.02 0.09 3.44
CA ARG A 150 7.57 0.26 3.49
C ARG A 150 7.15 1.15 4.65
N LEU A 151 7.81 1.01 5.80
CA LEU A 151 7.61 1.92 6.94
C LEU A 151 8.00 3.34 6.57
N ILE A 152 9.20 3.55 6.03
CA ILE A 152 9.66 4.88 5.59
C ILE A 152 8.67 5.50 4.60
N THR A 153 8.32 4.76 3.53
CA THR A 153 7.38 5.27 2.52
C THR A 153 5.97 5.48 3.04
N SER A 154 5.50 4.66 4.00
CA SER A 154 4.20 4.88 4.66
C SER A 154 4.20 6.14 5.53
N SER A 155 5.27 6.40 6.28
CA SER A 155 5.41 7.60 7.10
C SER A 155 5.50 8.86 6.23
N LEU A 156 6.29 8.80 5.14
CA LEU A 156 6.38 9.89 4.18
C LEU A 156 5.04 10.15 3.48
N ALA A 157 4.31 9.10 3.09
CA ALA A 157 2.96 9.25 2.55
C ALA A 157 1.98 9.84 3.59
N GLY A 158 2.09 9.44 4.86
CA GLY A 158 1.29 10.01 5.95
C GLY A 158 1.56 11.51 6.12
N LEU A 159 2.82 11.92 6.16
CA LEU A 159 3.21 13.34 6.22
C LEU A 159 2.71 14.10 4.98
N ALA A 160 2.91 13.56 3.78
CA ALA A 160 2.43 14.17 2.54
C ALA A 160 0.90 14.33 2.53
N ALA A 161 0.15 13.35 3.05
CA ALA A 161 -1.29 13.43 3.18
C ALA A 161 -1.73 14.56 4.12
N VAL A 162 -1.07 14.71 5.27
CA VAL A 162 -1.35 15.80 6.23
C VAL A 162 -1.02 17.16 5.64
N PHE A 163 0.13 17.31 4.97
CA PHE A 163 0.49 18.55 4.29
C PHE A 163 -0.50 18.91 3.17
N ALA A 164 -0.87 17.94 2.33
CA ALA A 164 -1.83 18.16 1.25
C ALA A 164 -3.23 18.48 1.80
N ALA A 165 -3.69 17.82 2.87
CA ALA A 165 -4.96 18.14 3.52
C ALA A 165 -4.95 19.55 4.11
N SER A 166 -3.87 19.94 4.79
CA SER A 166 -3.69 21.30 5.31
C SER A 166 -3.69 22.35 4.19
N ALA A 167 -3.00 22.07 3.08
CA ALA A 167 -2.99 22.94 1.90
C ALA A 167 -4.36 23.06 1.23
N ALA A 168 -5.14 21.97 1.18
CA ALA A 168 -6.52 21.98 0.68
C ALA A 168 -7.43 22.83 1.57
N ILE A 169 -7.34 22.68 2.90
CA ILE A 169 -8.09 23.50 3.86
C ILE A 169 -7.71 24.98 3.71
N ARG A 170 -6.40 25.28 3.62
CA ARG A 170 -5.92 26.65 3.41
C ARG A 170 -6.46 27.22 2.11
N ALA A 171 -6.44 26.46 1.01
CA ALA A 171 -6.96 26.88 -0.28
C ALA A 171 -8.45 27.26 -0.20
N LEU A 172 -9.26 26.47 0.54
CA LEU A 172 -10.65 26.80 0.82
C LEU A 172 -10.80 28.10 1.63
N VAL A 173 -10.02 28.27 2.69
CA VAL A 173 -10.10 29.44 3.59
C VAL A 173 -9.79 30.75 2.86
N ILE A 174 -8.82 30.74 1.94
CA ILE A 174 -8.42 31.93 1.18
C ILE A 174 -9.18 32.08 -0.15
N ALA A 175 -10.19 31.25 -0.40
CA ALA A 175 -10.93 31.20 -1.66
C ALA A 175 -10.02 31.09 -2.90
N ALA A 176 -9.00 30.23 -2.80
CA ALA A 176 -8.11 29.93 -3.92
C ALA A 176 -8.86 29.28 -5.10
N PRO A 177 -8.27 29.29 -6.31
CA PRO A 177 -8.86 28.63 -7.47
C PRO A 177 -9.27 27.17 -7.20
N VAL A 178 -10.37 26.74 -7.80
CA VAL A 178 -10.91 25.39 -7.62
C VAL A 178 -9.90 24.32 -8.05
N SER A 179 -9.11 24.59 -9.09
CA SER A 179 -8.01 23.75 -9.56
C SER A 179 -6.98 23.46 -8.46
N GLN A 180 -6.56 24.50 -7.73
CA GLN A 180 -5.59 24.38 -6.64
C GLN A 180 -6.17 23.58 -5.48
N THR A 181 -7.44 23.80 -5.14
CA THR A 181 -8.14 23.03 -4.10
C THR A 181 -8.26 21.56 -4.51
N ALA A 182 -8.64 21.28 -5.76
CA ALA A 182 -8.76 19.94 -6.30
C ALA A 182 -7.42 19.18 -6.31
N LEU A 183 -6.32 19.86 -6.65
CA LEU A 183 -4.97 19.31 -6.60
C LEU A 183 -4.61 18.82 -5.20
N TRP A 184 -4.72 19.70 -4.21
CA TRP A 184 -4.35 19.38 -2.83
C TRP A 184 -5.26 18.31 -2.23
N ALA A 185 -6.57 18.38 -2.49
CA ALA A 185 -7.52 17.37 -2.04
C ALA A 185 -7.23 15.99 -2.68
N GLY A 186 -6.94 15.95 -3.98
CA GLY A 186 -6.61 14.72 -4.70
C GLY A 186 -5.33 14.08 -4.18
N TRP A 187 -4.28 14.87 -3.93
CA TRP A 187 -3.05 14.38 -3.31
C TRP A 187 -3.25 13.92 -1.87
N ALA A 188 -4.05 14.62 -1.06
CA ALA A 188 -4.36 14.21 0.30
C ALA A 188 -5.01 12.82 0.33
N VAL A 189 -6.01 12.58 -0.52
CA VAL A 189 -6.68 11.28 -0.64
C VAL A 189 -5.70 10.20 -1.12
N LEU A 190 -4.94 10.47 -2.18
CA LEU A 190 -3.98 9.52 -2.73
C LEU A 190 -2.95 9.08 -1.68
N PHE A 191 -2.28 10.03 -1.03
CA PHE A 191 -1.24 9.73 -0.06
C PHE A 191 -1.80 9.10 1.22
N ALA A 192 -3.01 9.48 1.66
CA ALA A 192 -3.68 8.80 2.76
C ALA A 192 -3.96 7.33 2.43
N CYS A 193 -4.48 7.03 1.23
CA CYS A 193 -4.72 5.65 0.79
C CYS A 193 -3.42 4.83 0.72
N VAL A 194 -2.34 5.41 0.18
CA VAL A 194 -1.02 4.76 0.11
C VAL A 194 -0.46 4.49 1.51
N CYS A 195 -0.54 5.47 2.41
CA CYS A 195 -0.13 5.34 3.81
C CYS A 195 -0.87 4.19 4.50
N CYS A 196 -2.20 4.22 4.50
CA CYS A 196 -3.02 3.18 5.12
C CYS A 196 -2.77 1.80 4.50
N GLY A 197 -2.57 1.73 3.18
CA GLY A 197 -2.30 0.49 2.46
C GLY A 197 -0.98 -0.17 2.86
N GLN A 198 0.10 0.61 2.93
CA GLN A 198 1.43 0.12 3.33
C GLN A 198 1.49 -0.20 4.82
N PHE A 199 1.04 0.73 5.67
CA PHE A 199 1.06 0.60 7.12
C PHE A 199 0.23 -0.60 7.59
N GLY A 200 -0.98 -0.76 7.05
CA GLY A 200 -1.86 -1.88 7.39
C GLY A 200 -1.35 -3.25 6.93
N GLY A 201 -0.40 -3.31 6.00
CA GLY A 201 0.29 -4.55 5.64
C GLY A 201 1.39 -4.90 6.64
N VAL A 202 2.21 -3.92 7.02
CA VAL A 202 3.28 -4.09 8.03
C VAL A 202 2.71 -4.49 9.39
N GLN A 203 1.66 -3.79 9.84
CA GLN A 203 1.00 -4.08 11.11
C GLN A 203 0.44 -5.51 11.19
N ARG A 204 -0.10 -6.06 10.09
CA ARG A 204 -0.58 -7.46 10.07
C ARG A 204 0.55 -8.45 10.29
N ILE A 205 1.69 -8.25 9.64
CA ILE A 205 2.86 -9.11 9.80
C ILE A 205 3.39 -9.03 11.23
N GLN A 206 3.48 -7.81 11.80
CA GLN A 206 3.89 -7.62 13.19
C GLN A 206 2.95 -8.30 14.17
N ASN A 207 1.63 -8.20 13.97
CA ASN A 207 0.64 -8.84 14.84
C ASN A 207 0.76 -10.37 14.84
N GLY A 208 1.09 -11.00 13.70
CA GLY A 208 1.33 -12.45 13.65
C GLY A 208 2.59 -12.91 14.41
N LEU A 209 3.51 -12.00 14.72
CA LEU A 209 4.69 -12.28 15.52
C LEU A 209 4.43 -12.14 17.03
N LEU A 210 3.32 -11.53 17.46
CA LEU A 210 3.03 -11.32 18.88
C LEU A 210 2.92 -12.63 19.67
N ALA A 211 2.49 -13.72 19.05
CA ALA A 211 2.47 -15.05 19.67
C ALA A 211 3.86 -15.57 20.08
N ARG A 212 4.93 -14.92 19.59
CA ARG A 212 6.32 -15.20 19.93
C ARG A 212 6.85 -14.34 21.08
N GLU A 213 6.09 -13.35 21.56
CA GLU A 213 6.56 -12.48 22.63
C GLU A 213 6.61 -13.26 23.95
N PRO A 214 7.79 -13.40 24.59
CA PRO A 214 7.87 -14.02 25.91
C PRO A 214 7.19 -13.10 26.94
N ALA A 215 6.37 -13.71 27.81
CA ALA A 215 5.68 -13.03 28.90
C ALA A 215 6.63 -12.41 29.94
#